data_AF-A0A661JAZ2-F1
#
_entry.id   AF-A0A661JAZ2-F1
#
_cell.length_a   1.000
_cell.length_b   1.000
_cell.length_c   1.000
_cell.angle_alpha   90.00
_cell.angle_beta   90.00
_cell.angle_gamma   90.00
#
_symmetry.space_group_name_H-M   'P 1'
#
loop_
_entity.id
_entity.type
_entity.pdbx_description
1 polymer ?
#
loop_
_entity_poly.entity_id
_entity_poly.type
_entity_poly.pdbx_seq_one_letter_code
_entity_poly.pdbx_strand_id
1 'polypeptide(L)'
;LSRKGRKLDFQILMPDDNACYEKTITVNISNLEPTVSVPHSVDNTYPVSEVVGEKIHQVVIGTCTNGNLSDLSIVAKILRGRKCHPEVRLIVSPASRQVYLDAVRSGYIETIVEAGGVILNPGCGPCAGVHLGVLGDGEACLSTQNRNFKGRMGNPESLIFLASPATAAATALRGKITDPREYLS
;
A
#
# COMPACT_ATOMS: atom_id res chain seq x y z
N LEU A 1 1.13 -23.88 -2.75
CA LEU A 1 1.14 -25.34 -2.51
C LEU A 1 2.06 -26.09 -3.47
N SER A 2 1.89 -25.95 -4.79
CA SER A 2 2.74 -26.61 -5.80
C SER A 2 4.24 -26.31 -5.64
N ARG A 3 4.64 -25.03 -5.48
CA ARG A 3 6.05 -24.62 -5.22
C ARG A 3 6.65 -25.20 -3.93
N LYS A 4 5.82 -25.76 -3.03
CA LYS A 4 6.24 -26.35 -1.75
C LYS A 4 6.09 -27.87 -1.74
N GLY A 5 5.77 -28.51 -2.87
CA GLY A 5 5.58 -29.97 -2.95
C GLY A 5 4.29 -30.49 -2.31
N ARG A 6 3.40 -29.60 -1.86
CA ARG A 6 2.19 -29.95 -1.08
C ARG A 6 0.92 -29.80 -1.90
N LYS A 7 0.98 -30.09 -3.20
CA LYS A 7 -0.17 -29.88 -4.11
C LYS A 7 -1.33 -30.82 -3.78
N LEU A 8 -1.07 -32.01 -3.23
CA LEU A 8 -2.10 -32.99 -2.90
C LEU A 8 -2.55 -32.91 -1.43
N ASP A 9 -1.85 -32.14 -0.60
CA ASP A 9 -2.09 -32.04 0.86
C ASP A 9 -3.05 -30.90 1.20
N PHE A 10 -4.14 -30.75 0.46
CA PHE A 10 -5.18 -29.77 0.78
C PHE A 10 -6.55 -30.28 0.36
N GLN A 11 -7.56 -29.96 1.16
CA GLN A 11 -8.96 -30.20 0.86
C GLN A 11 -9.65 -28.84 0.75
N ILE A 12 -10.39 -28.63 -0.33
CA ILE A 12 -11.22 -27.44 -0.49
C ILE A 12 -12.50 -27.66 0.32
N LEU A 13 -12.80 -26.72 1.22
CA LEU A 13 -14.07 -26.66 1.92
C LEU A 13 -14.86 -25.48 1.36
N MET A 14 -16.13 -25.72 1.04
CA MET A 14 -17.06 -24.72 0.51
C MET A 14 -18.24 -24.60 1.47
N PRO A 15 -18.90 -23.42 1.56
CA PRO A 15 -20.15 -23.31 2.28
C PRO A 15 -21.22 -24.22 1.66
N ASP A 16 -22.12 -24.74 2.49
CA ASP A 16 -23.28 -25.49 2.01
C ASP A 16 -24.22 -24.56 1.21
N ASP A 17 -24.93 -25.12 0.22
CA ASP A 17 -25.89 -24.37 -0.61
C ASP A 17 -27.02 -23.73 0.21
N ASN A 18 -27.30 -24.27 1.40
CA ASN A 18 -28.32 -23.80 2.33
C ASN A 18 -27.74 -23.09 3.57
N ALA A 19 -26.50 -22.60 3.51
CA ALA A 19 -25.89 -21.86 4.61
C ALA A 19 -26.71 -20.61 4.96
N CYS A 20 -27.00 -20.45 6.25
CA CYS A 20 -27.70 -19.27 6.78
C CYS A 20 -26.71 -18.22 7.28
N TYR A 21 -26.91 -16.96 6.91
CA TYR A 21 -26.09 -15.82 7.32
C TYR A 21 -26.94 -14.83 8.13
N GLU A 22 -26.37 -14.22 9.17
CA GLU A 22 -27.04 -13.16 9.94
C GLU A 22 -27.35 -11.94 9.06
N LYS A 23 -26.45 -11.63 8.12
CA LYS A 23 -26.57 -10.49 7.21
C LYS A 23 -25.83 -10.78 5.90
N THR A 24 -26.46 -10.42 4.78
CA THR A 24 -25.85 -10.44 3.44
C THR A 24 -25.64 -9.01 2.96
N ILE A 25 -24.43 -8.67 2.53
CA ILE A 25 -24.08 -7.35 1.99
C ILE A 25 -23.63 -7.54 0.53
N THR A 26 -24.40 -6.96 -0.39
CA THR A 26 -24.05 -6.96 -1.82
C THR A 26 -23.38 -5.64 -2.19
N VAL A 27 -22.18 -5.71 -2.76
CA VAL A 27 -21.39 -4.53 -3.14
C VAL A 27 -21.31 -4.44 -4.67
N ASN A 28 -21.78 -3.33 -5.24
CA ASN A 28 -21.63 -3.04 -6.67
C ASN A 28 -20.27 -2.39 -6.93
N ILE A 29 -19.42 -3.05 -7.72
CA ILE A 29 -18.06 -2.59 -8.02
C ILE A 29 -17.94 -1.77 -9.32
N SER A 30 -19.01 -1.68 -10.13
CA SER A 30 -18.94 -1.04 -11.46
C SER A 30 -18.60 0.45 -11.40
N ASN A 31 -18.96 1.12 -10.31
CA ASN A 31 -18.70 2.55 -10.09
C ASN A 31 -17.73 2.79 -8.91
N LEU A 32 -16.97 1.76 -8.51
CA LEU A 32 -16.05 1.88 -7.38
C LEU A 32 -14.82 2.70 -7.81
N GLU A 33 -14.60 3.83 -7.15
CA GLU A 33 -13.40 4.62 -7.30
C GLU A 33 -12.30 4.14 -6.34
N PRO A 34 -11.01 4.40 -6.63
CA PRO A 34 -9.97 4.25 -5.61
C PRO A 34 -10.36 5.06 -4.37
N THR A 35 -10.19 4.47 -3.19
CA THR A 35 -10.55 5.12 -1.92
C THR A 35 -9.32 5.39 -1.06
N VAL A 36 -9.50 6.30 -0.11
CA VAL A 36 -8.51 6.64 0.91
C VAL A 36 -9.18 6.69 2.27
N SER A 37 -8.64 5.97 3.26
CA SER A 37 -9.05 6.12 4.66
C SER A 37 -8.26 7.26 5.28
N VAL A 38 -8.95 8.33 5.67
CA VAL A 38 -8.33 9.52 6.25
C VAL A 38 -8.16 9.36 7.77
N PRO A 39 -7.16 10.01 8.39
CA PRO A 39 -6.92 9.89 9.82
C PRO A 39 -8.15 10.31 10.66
N HIS A 40 -8.35 9.77 11.87
CA HIS A 40 -7.56 8.75 12.57
C HIS A 40 -8.33 7.42 12.72
N SER A 41 -9.23 7.12 11.79
CA SER A 41 -10.02 5.88 11.82
C SER A 41 -9.97 5.17 10.47
N VAL A 42 -9.94 3.83 10.51
CA VAL A 42 -9.91 2.99 9.30
C VAL A 42 -11.24 3.06 8.54
N ASP A 43 -12.34 3.23 9.27
CA ASP A 43 -13.68 3.29 8.69
C ASP A 43 -14.00 4.68 8.10
N ASN A 44 -13.12 5.67 8.30
CA ASN A 44 -13.27 7.02 7.78
C ASN A 44 -12.75 7.10 6.33
N THR A 45 -13.46 6.46 5.40
CA THR A 45 -13.02 6.22 4.02
C THR A 45 -13.82 7.03 3.02
N TYR A 46 -13.10 7.72 2.12
CA TYR A 46 -13.66 8.56 1.06
C TYR A 46 -13.14 8.13 -0.31
N PRO A 47 -13.89 8.39 -1.40
CA PRO A 47 -13.34 8.37 -2.76
C PRO A 47 -12.09 9.26 -2.86
N VAL A 48 -11.09 8.82 -3.61
CA VAL A 48 -9.84 9.58 -3.77
C VAL A 48 -10.11 10.98 -4.32
N SER A 49 -11.11 11.12 -5.18
CA SER A 49 -11.57 12.37 -5.80
C SER A 49 -12.00 13.44 -4.79
N GLU A 50 -12.42 13.05 -3.57
CA GLU A 50 -12.81 13.99 -2.51
C GLU A 50 -11.63 14.46 -1.64
N VAL A 51 -10.50 13.75 -1.68
CA VAL A 51 -9.34 14.00 -0.81
C VAL A 51 -8.06 14.33 -1.58
N VAL A 52 -8.15 14.47 -2.91
CA VAL A 52 -7.01 14.86 -3.74
C VAL A 52 -6.42 16.18 -3.29
N GLY A 53 -5.08 16.29 -3.38
CA GLY A 53 -4.38 17.54 -3.12
C GLY A 53 -3.82 17.70 -1.72
N GLU A 54 -4.22 16.86 -0.76
CA GLU A 54 -3.64 16.83 0.59
C GLU A 54 -2.14 16.56 0.53
N LYS A 55 -1.32 17.42 1.17
CA LYS A 55 0.15 17.33 1.10
C LYS A 55 0.64 16.09 1.83
N ILE A 56 1.57 15.36 1.21
CA ILE A 56 2.18 14.15 1.78
C ILE A 56 3.70 14.33 1.86
N HIS A 57 4.29 13.91 2.97
CA HIS A 57 5.73 13.98 3.24
C HIS A 57 6.40 12.61 3.09
N GLN A 58 5.65 11.54 3.33
CA GLN A 58 6.14 10.17 3.25
C GLN A 58 5.11 9.26 2.59
N VAL A 59 5.58 8.36 1.74
CA VAL A 59 4.77 7.29 1.19
C VAL A 59 5.37 5.96 1.60
N VAL A 60 4.56 5.11 2.22
CA VAL A 60 4.97 3.76 2.66
C VAL A 60 4.19 2.72 1.87
N ILE A 61 4.89 1.91 1.10
CA ILE A 61 4.33 0.81 0.32
C ILE A 61 4.86 -0.51 0.85
N GLY A 62 3.97 -1.45 1.13
CA GLY A 62 4.32 -2.76 1.67
C GLY A 62 3.57 -3.13 2.94
N THR A 63 4.24 -3.90 3.81
CA THR A 63 3.70 -4.61 4.99
C THR A 63 2.99 -5.92 4.65
N CYS A 64 2.26 -6.50 5.60
CA CYS A 64 1.52 -7.75 5.41
C CYS A 64 0.32 -7.61 4.46
N THR A 65 -0.20 -6.40 4.22
CA THR A 65 -1.39 -6.19 3.38
C THR A 65 -1.06 -6.02 1.91
N ASN A 66 -0.03 -5.24 1.58
CA ASN A 66 0.19 -4.76 0.22
C ASN A 66 1.68 -4.75 -0.17
N GLY A 67 2.44 -5.75 0.28
CA GLY A 67 3.84 -5.96 -0.05
C GLY A 67 4.09 -7.14 -0.98
N ASN A 68 3.07 -7.63 -1.69
CA ASN A 68 3.16 -8.82 -2.54
C ASN A 68 3.83 -8.47 -3.88
N LEU A 69 4.21 -9.50 -4.66
CA LEU A 69 4.84 -9.27 -5.96
C LEU A 69 3.95 -8.49 -6.93
N SER A 70 2.63 -8.74 -6.91
CA SER A 70 1.64 -8.01 -7.71
C SER A 70 1.56 -6.54 -7.31
N ASP A 71 1.64 -6.22 -6.02
CA ASP A 71 1.62 -4.84 -5.53
C ASP A 71 2.86 -4.08 -6.02
N LEU A 72 4.04 -4.70 -5.86
CA LEU A 72 5.30 -4.12 -6.35
C LEU A 72 5.33 -3.95 -7.87
N SER A 73 4.67 -4.85 -8.61
CA SER A 73 4.51 -4.74 -10.06
C SER A 73 3.72 -3.49 -10.47
N ILE A 74 2.61 -3.21 -9.77
CA ILE A 74 1.77 -2.02 -10.03
C ILE A 74 2.59 -0.76 -9.76
N VAL A 75 3.29 -0.73 -8.64
CA VAL A 75 4.12 0.40 -8.20
C VAL A 75 5.25 0.64 -9.22
N ALA A 76 5.97 -0.40 -9.62
CA ALA A 76 7.01 -0.29 -10.64
C ALA A 76 6.46 0.19 -11.98
N LYS A 77 5.26 -0.25 -12.40
CA LYS A 77 4.63 0.25 -13.65
C LYS A 77 4.37 1.75 -13.59
N ILE A 78 3.84 2.26 -12.47
CA ILE A 78 3.55 3.68 -12.28
C ILE A 78 4.83 4.51 -12.18
N LEU A 79 5.87 4.00 -11.50
CA LEU A 79 7.12 4.73 -11.27
C LEU A 79 8.09 4.72 -12.47
N ARG A 80 7.95 3.77 -13.40
CA ARG A 80 8.89 3.57 -14.51
C ARG A 80 9.18 4.85 -15.30
N GLY A 81 10.46 5.20 -15.40
CA GLY A 81 10.94 6.37 -16.14
C GLY A 81 10.59 7.72 -15.49
N ARG A 82 10.12 7.72 -14.24
CA ARG A 82 9.73 8.93 -13.49
C ARG A 82 10.56 9.05 -12.22
N LYS A 83 10.53 10.23 -11.60
CA LYS A 83 11.15 10.50 -10.29
C LYS A 83 10.07 10.89 -9.29
N CYS A 84 10.18 10.41 -8.06
CA CYS A 84 9.35 10.83 -6.95
C CYS A 84 9.52 12.33 -6.67
N HIS A 85 8.48 12.94 -6.11
CA HIS A 85 8.50 14.33 -5.72
C HIS A 85 9.65 14.58 -4.72
N PRO A 86 10.45 15.65 -4.87
CA PRO A 86 11.68 15.84 -4.07
C PRO A 86 11.42 15.99 -2.56
N GLU A 87 10.22 16.43 -2.17
CA GLU A 87 9.81 16.52 -0.76
C GLU A 87 9.17 15.23 -0.20
N VAL A 88 9.07 14.16 -1.00
CA VAL A 88 8.46 12.89 -0.56
C VAL A 88 9.50 11.81 -0.36
N ARG A 89 9.47 11.19 0.81
CA ARG A 89 10.20 9.96 1.09
C ARG A 89 9.35 8.75 0.67
N LEU A 90 9.70 8.11 -0.44
CA LEU A 90 9.11 6.82 -0.81
C LEU A 90 9.87 5.68 -0.13
N ILE A 91 9.18 4.90 0.70
CA ILE A 91 9.72 3.76 1.43
C ILE A 91 8.95 2.51 1.02
N VAL A 92 9.65 1.48 0.57
CA VAL A 92 9.03 0.24 0.09
C VAL A 92 9.55 -0.98 0.84
N SER A 93 8.65 -1.77 1.42
CA SER A 93 8.98 -3.00 2.17
C SER A 93 8.31 -4.23 1.55
N PRO A 94 9.04 -5.12 0.87
CA PRO A 94 8.50 -6.38 0.36
C PRO A 94 7.94 -7.25 1.51
N ALA A 95 6.83 -7.95 1.29
CA ALA A 95 6.16 -8.72 2.34
C ALA A 95 6.96 -9.95 2.82
N SER A 96 7.88 -10.47 1.99
CA SER A 96 8.73 -11.60 2.36
C SER A 96 10.02 -11.64 1.56
N ARG A 97 11.00 -12.41 2.03
CA ARG A 97 12.25 -12.69 1.29
C ARG A 97 11.98 -13.23 -0.11
N GLN A 98 10.98 -14.10 -0.27
CA GLN A 98 10.66 -14.67 -1.59
C GLN A 98 10.15 -13.60 -2.54
N VAL A 99 9.23 -12.74 -2.07
CA VAL A 99 8.70 -11.63 -2.86
C VAL A 99 9.82 -10.66 -3.23
N TYR A 100 10.73 -10.36 -2.30
CA TYR A 100 11.86 -9.48 -2.58
C TYR A 100 12.75 -10.03 -3.71
N LEU A 101 13.15 -11.32 -3.62
CA LEU A 101 13.95 -11.95 -4.65
C LEU A 101 13.24 -12.00 -6.01
N ASP A 102 11.94 -12.29 -6.02
CA ASP A 102 11.16 -12.33 -7.25
C ASP A 102 11.03 -10.90 -7.84
N ALA A 103 10.88 -9.86 -7.01
CA ALA A 103 10.84 -8.46 -7.45
C ALA A 103 12.18 -7.94 -7.99
N VAL A 104 13.31 -8.40 -7.42
CA VAL A 104 14.65 -8.12 -7.97
C VAL A 104 14.77 -8.72 -9.37
N ARG A 105 14.40 -9.99 -9.54
CA ARG A 105 14.48 -10.68 -10.84
C ARG A 105 13.57 -10.07 -11.91
N SER A 106 12.45 -9.49 -11.51
CA SER A 106 11.54 -8.79 -12.41
C SER A 106 11.95 -7.33 -12.70
N GLY A 107 13.04 -6.83 -12.11
CA GLY A 107 13.49 -5.43 -12.27
C GLY A 107 12.62 -4.39 -11.55
N TYR A 108 11.68 -4.81 -10.70
CA TYR A 108 10.79 -3.89 -9.99
C TYR A 108 11.54 -3.09 -8.94
N ILE A 109 12.49 -3.73 -8.27
CA ILE A 109 13.36 -3.11 -7.27
C ILE A 109 14.22 -2.01 -7.92
N GLU A 110 14.85 -2.30 -9.06
CA GLU A 110 15.60 -1.32 -9.84
C GLU A 110 14.72 -0.13 -10.21
N THR A 111 13.54 -0.36 -10.78
CA THR A 111 12.60 0.71 -11.16
C THR A 111 12.24 1.62 -9.97
N ILE A 112 11.98 1.03 -8.79
CA ILE A 112 11.63 1.80 -7.58
C ILE A 112 12.82 2.64 -7.10
N VAL A 113 14.03 2.06 -7.10
CA VAL A 113 15.25 2.77 -6.69
C VAL A 113 15.58 3.89 -7.67
N GLU A 114 15.46 3.63 -8.97
CA GLU A 114 15.63 4.65 -10.00
C GLU A 114 14.64 5.81 -9.84
N ALA A 115 13.41 5.55 -9.39
CA ALA A 115 12.45 6.61 -9.09
C ALA A 115 12.80 7.43 -7.83
N GLY A 116 13.79 7.01 -7.04
CA GLY A 116 14.19 7.64 -5.78
C GLY A 116 13.59 6.97 -4.53
N GLY A 117 12.98 5.79 -4.67
CA GLY A 117 12.46 5.03 -3.55
C GLY A 117 13.54 4.28 -2.77
N VAL A 118 13.34 4.16 -1.46
CA VAL A 118 14.19 3.37 -0.56
C VAL A 118 13.56 2.01 -0.32
N ILE A 119 14.33 0.94 -0.54
CA ILE A 119 13.88 -0.43 -0.27
C ILE A 119 14.32 -0.86 1.13
N LEU A 120 13.37 -1.32 1.92
CA LEU A 120 13.63 -1.95 3.22
C LEU A 120 13.79 -3.46 3.09
N ASN A 121 14.43 -4.04 4.10
CA ASN A 121 14.42 -5.49 4.29
C ASN A 121 12.98 -6.00 4.43
N PRO A 122 12.68 -7.23 3.99
CA PRO A 122 11.33 -7.76 4.08
C PRO A 122 10.79 -7.76 5.51
N GLY A 123 9.60 -7.19 5.70
CA GLY A 123 8.97 -7.06 7.01
C GLY A 123 7.93 -5.96 7.09
N CYS A 124 7.57 -5.57 8.32
CA CYS A 124 6.52 -4.59 8.57
C CYS A 124 6.98 -3.12 8.47
N GLY A 125 8.28 -2.85 8.36
CA GLY A 125 8.83 -1.49 8.25
C GLY A 125 8.30 -0.54 9.34
N PRO A 126 7.83 0.68 8.99
CA PRO A 126 7.36 1.67 9.96
C PRO A 126 5.93 1.43 10.47
N CYS A 127 5.30 0.28 10.18
CA CYS A 127 3.89 0.03 10.52
C CYS A 127 3.55 0.13 12.02
N ALA A 128 4.53 -0.10 12.89
CA ALA A 128 4.40 0.05 14.33
C ALA A 128 5.13 1.29 14.90
N GLY A 129 5.71 2.14 14.05
CA GLY A 129 6.38 3.36 14.48
C GLY A 129 7.71 3.17 15.22
N VAL A 130 8.31 1.98 15.14
CA VAL A 130 9.52 1.63 15.92
C VAL A 130 10.81 1.94 15.16
N HIS A 131 10.83 1.80 13.82
CA HIS A 131 12.04 1.92 13.02
C HIS A 131 11.71 2.20 11.54
N LEU A 132 12.71 2.74 10.81
CA LEU A 132 12.75 2.82 9.33
C LEU A 132 11.54 3.53 8.69
N GLY A 133 11.39 4.83 8.99
CA GLY A 133 10.31 5.69 8.46
C GLY A 133 9.34 6.19 9.54
N VAL A 134 9.84 6.44 10.74
CA VAL A 134 9.08 7.08 11.82
C VAL A 134 8.72 8.50 11.40
N LEU A 135 7.49 8.92 11.65
CA LEU A 135 7.00 10.24 11.26
C LEU A 135 7.41 11.31 12.27
N GLY A 136 7.76 12.50 11.77
CA GLY A 136 8.00 13.70 12.56
C GLY A 136 6.72 14.46 12.93
N ASP A 137 6.89 15.57 13.64
CA ASP A 137 5.79 16.45 14.04
C ASP A 137 5.06 17.01 12.80
N GLY A 138 3.73 16.89 12.77
CA GLY A 138 2.89 17.38 11.67
C GLY A 138 3.09 16.69 10.32
N GLU A 139 3.93 15.64 10.23
CA GLU A 139 4.14 14.93 8.98
C GLU A 139 2.93 14.07 8.62
N ALA A 140 2.52 14.19 7.35
CA ALA A 140 1.52 13.34 6.73
C ALA A 140 2.15 12.21 5.92
N CYS A 141 1.69 10.99 6.16
CA CYS A 141 2.09 9.79 5.46
C CYS A 141 0.90 9.15 4.75
N LEU A 142 1.06 8.78 3.49
CA LEU A 142 0.12 7.88 2.82
C LEU A 142 0.72 6.47 2.77
N SER A 143 0.04 5.51 3.38
CA SER A 143 0.55 4.16 3.60
C SER A 143 -0.39 3.09 3.04
N THR A 144 0.17 1.98 2.58
CA THR A 144 -0.57 0.79 2.18
C THR A 144 -0.73 -0.22 3.33
N GLN A 145 -0.61 0.22 4.58
CA GLN A 145 -0.89 -0.60 5.77
C GLN A 145 -2.40 -0.62 6.09
N ASN A 146 -2.80 -1.30 7.17
CA ASN A 146 -4.22 -1.47 7.55
C ASN A 146 -4.68 -0.64 8.75
N ARG A 147 -3.85 0.24 9.30
CA ARG A 147 -4.14 0.98 10.55
C ARG A 147 -3.63 2.42 10.45
N ASN A 148 -4.45 3.38 10.85
CA ASN A 148 -4.13 4.81 10.85
C ASN A 148 -4.50 5.55 12.14
N PHE A 149 -4.67 4.82 13.25
CA PHE A 149 -4.94 5.45 14.53
C PHE A 149 -3.78 6.35 14.97
N LYS A 150 -4.09 7.34 15.81
CA LYS A 150 -3.13 8.33 16.31
C LYS A 150 -1.89 7.66 16.93
N GLY A 151 -0.70 8.08 16.52
CA GLY A 151 0.58 7.54 17.01
C GLY A 151 0.96 6.17 16.43
N ARG A 152 0.21 5.63 15.45
CA ARG A 152 0.49 4.29 14.90
C ARG A 152 1.88 4.16 14.29
N MET A 153 2.39 5.22 13.66
CA MET A 153 3.71 5.27 13.02
C MET A 153 4.71 6.09 13.84
N GLY A 154 4.52 6.11 15.16
CA GLY A 154 5.41 6.74 16.13
C GLY A 154 4.77 7.99 16.70
N ASN A 155 4.94 9.12 16.02
CA ASN A 155 4.52 10.41 16.54
C ASN A 155 2.97 10.57 16.57
N PRO A 156 2.36 10.88 17.73
CA PRO A 156 0.93 11.15 17.83
C PRO A 156 0.43 12.36 17.02
N GLU A 157 1.29 13.32 16.67
CA GLU A 157 0.94 14.50 15.86
C GLU A 157 1.04 14.24 14.35
N SER A 158 1.49 13.04 13.95
CA SER A 158 1.52 12.64 12.55
C SER A 158 0.15 12.22 12.02
N LEU A 159 -0.05 12.40 10.72
CA LEU A 159 -1.26 12.04 10.00
C LEU A 159 -0.98 10.82 9.11
N ILE A 160 -1.86 9.81 9.16
CA ILE A 160 -1.70 8.57 8.39
C ILE A 160 -2.95 8.36 7.53
N PHE A 161 -2.75 8.35 6.22
CA PHE A 161 -3.76 8.03 5.22
C PHE A 161 -3.54 6.59 4.74
N LEU A 162 -4.61 5.82 4.54
CA LEU A 162 -4.52 4.46 4.01
C LEU A 162 -5.02 4.42 2.57
N ALA A 163 -4.26 3.80 1.67
CA ALA A 163 -4.65 3.67 0.28
C ALA A 163 -4.03 2.44 -0.40
N SER A 164 -4.47 2.17 -1.62
CA SER A 164 -3.90 1.12 -2.47
C SER A 164 -2.44 1.42 -2.89
N PRO A 165 -1.64 0.41 -3.29
CA PRO A 165 -0.32 0.62 -3.90
C PRO A 165 -0.33 1.54 -5.12
N ALA A 166 -1.40 1.52 -5.91
CA ALA A 166 -1.54 2.39 -7.08
C ALA A 166 -1.64 3.86 -6.64
N THR A 167 -2.56 4.16 -5.72
CA THR A 167 -2.75 5.51 -5.16
C THR A 167 -1.48 5.99 -4.48
N ALA A 168 -0.77 5.10 -3.78
CA ALA A 168 0.49 5.40 -3.13
C ALA A 168 1.60 5.77 -4.11
N ALA A 169 1.78 4.98 -5.18
CA ALA A 169 2.77 5.27 -6.21
C ALA A 169 2.49 6.61 -6.92
N ALA A 170 1.22 6.90 -7.27
CA ALA A 170 0.83 8.18 -7.85
C ALA A 170 1.10 9.36 -6.90
N THR A 171 0.74 9.19 -5.62
CA THR A 171 1.00 10.18 -4.56
C THR A 171 2.50 10.46 -4.39
N ALA A 172 3.34 9.42 -4.46
CA ALA A 172 4.79 9.55 -4.35
C ALA A 172 5.40 10.38 -5.50
N LEU A 173 4.81 10.33 -6.69
CA LEU A 173 5.22 11.15 -7.83
C LEU A 173 4.81 12.61 -7.69
N ARG A 174 3.67 12.89 -7.03
CA ARG A 174 3.05 14.22 -7.01
C ARG A 174 3.26 15.05 -5.75
N GLY A 175 3.68 14.44 -4.63
CA GLY A 175 3.83 15.18 -3.38
C GLY A 175 2.55 15.37 -2.57
N LYS A 176 1.44 14.85 -3.08
CA LYS A 176 0.10 15.04 -2.52
C LYS A 176 -0.82 13.90 -2.93
N ILE A 177 -1.88 13.66 -2.17
CA ILE A 177 -2.85 12.59 -2.49
C ILE A 177 -3.33 12.77 -3.93
N THR A 178 -3.16 11.71 -4.73
CA THR A 178 -3.37 11.74 -6.18
C THR A 178 -4.15 10.51 -6.63
N ASP A 179 -5.06 10.71 -7.57
CA ASP A 179 -5.80 9.64 -8.20
C ASP A 179 -4.87 8.77 -9.07
N PRO A 180 -4.77 7.45 -8.82
CA PRO A 180 -3.92 6.59 -9.62
C PRO A 180 -4.35 6.44 -11.07
N ARG A 181 -5.62 6.73 -11.41
CA ARG A 181 -6.14 6.62 -12.78
C ARG A 181 -5.39 7.52 -13.77
N GLU A 182 -4.76 8.60 -13.30
CA GLU A 182 -3.88 9.46 -14.09
C GLU A 182 -2.65 8.71 -14.67
N TYR A 183 -2.30 7.54 -14.12
CA TYR A 183 -1.09 6.78 -14.46
C TYR A 183 -1.35 5.35 -14.97
N LEU A 184 -2.61 4.95 -15.09
CA LEU A 184 -2.99 3.57 -15.41
C LEU A 184 -3.33 3.33 -16.90
N SER A 185 -3.07 4.31 -17.76
CA SER A 185 -3.20 4.19 -19.22
C SER A 185 -2.17 3.26 -19.88
#